data_AF-A0A4Q4D823-F1
#
_entry.id   AF-A0A4Q4D823-F1
#
_cell.length_a   1.000
_cell.length_b   1.000
_cell.length_c   1.000
_cell.angle_alpha   90.00
_cell.angle_beta   90.00
_cell.angle_gamma   90.00
#
_symmetry.space_group_name_H-M   'P 1'
#
loop_
_entity.id
_entity.type
_entity.pdbx_description
1 polymer ?
#
loop_
_entity_poly.entity_id
_entity_poly.type
_entity_poly.pdbx_seq_one_letter_code
_entity_poly.pdbx_strand_id
1 'polypeptide(L)'
;MKNQGPAGLGGATVPLYLHSNANTVYPPNELVGTFKPCPDATLPKSFLPEASAKVCLVYLVPKGQKLESIDLQPADAKDAVRFTP
;
A
#
# COMPACT_ATOMS: atom_id res chain seq x y z
N MET A 1 5.73 -7.00 -4.51
CA MET A 1 4.47 -7.74 -4.78
C MET A 1 4.59 -8.50 -6.08
N LYS A 2 3.84 -9.60 -6.21
CA LYS A 2 3.71 -10.39 -7.42
C LYS A 2 2.22 -10.55 -7.76
N ASN A 3 1.84 -10.34 -9.02
CA ASN A 3 0.48 -10.59 -9.47
C ASN A 3 0.27 -12.10 -9.67
N GLN A 4 -0.45 -12.75 -8.76
CA GLN A 4 -0.80 -14.18 -8.87
C GLN A 4 -2.21 -14.39 -9.45
N GLY A 5 -2.92 -13.30 -9.77
CA GLY A 5 -4.26 -13.36 -10.33
C GLY A 5 -4.24 -13.43 -11.86
N PRO A 6 -5.37 -13.83 -12.48
CA PRO A 6 -5.48 -13.92 -13.94
C PRO A 6 -5.65 -12.55 -14.62
N ALA A 7 -5.98 -11.50 -13.87
CA ALA A 7 -6.24 -10.17 -14.40
C ALA A 7 -4.99 -9.27 -14.38
N GLY A 8 -4.87 -8.36 -15.34
CA GLY A 8 -3.89 -7.27 -15.30
C GLY A 8 -4.32 -6.18 -14.31
N LEU A 9 -3.39 -5.72 -13.48
CA LEU A 9 -3.62 -4.71 -12.42
C LEU A 9 -2.80 -3.45 -12.67
N GLY A 10 -2.51 -3.16 -13.94
CA GLY A 10 -1.62 -2.07 -14.33
C GLY A 10 -2.12 -0.69 -13.89
N GLY A 11 -1.24 0.12 -13.29
CA GLY A 11 -1.58 1.47 -12.84
C GLY A 11 -2.47 1.54 -11.59
N ALA A 12 -2.89 0.41 -11.03
CA ALA A 12 -3.71 0.41 -9.82
C ALA A 12 -2.92 0.92 -8.61
N THR A 13 -3.62 1.63 -7.73
CA THR A 13 -3.12 1.91 -6.38
C THR A 13 -3.07 0.59 -5.61
N VAL A 14 -1.99 0.43 -4.85
CA VAL A 14 -1.80 -0.76 -4.03
C VAL A 14 -2.73 -0.69 -2.82
N PRO A 15 -3.56 -1.72 -2.56
CA PRO A 15 -4.51 -1.69 -1.45
C PRO A 15 -3.83 -2.08 -0.12
N LEU A 16 -2.69 -1.46 0.18
CA LEU A 16 -1.97 -1.58 1.44
C LEU A 16 -2.26 -0.34 2.28
N TYR A 17 -2.63 -0.54 3.53
CA TYR A 17 -3.03 0.51 4.45
C TYR A 17 -2.24 0.41 5.75
N LEU A 18 -1.95 1.53 6.39
CA LEU A 18 -1.41 1.53 7.75
C LEU A 18 -2.57 1.45 8.74
N HIS A 19 -2.53 0.47 9.63
CA HIS A 19 -3.38 0.40 10.82
C HIS A 19 -2.56 0.89 12.02
N SER A 20 -3.04 1.94 12.69
CA SER A 20 -2.37 2.52 13.84
C SER A 20 -2.89 1.96 15.16
N ASN A 21 -2.08 2.10 16.21
CA ASN A 21 -2.43 1.79 17.60
C ASN A 21 -3.63 2.59 18.17
N ALA A 22 -4.14 3.57 17.42
CA ALA A 22 -5.39 4.28 17.72
C ALA A 22 -6.60 3.67 16.98
N ASN A 23 -6.44 2.44 16.46
CA ASN A 23 -7.41 1.74 15.64
C ASN A 23 -7.87 2.53 14.40
N THR A 24 -6.98 3.34 13.82
CA THR A 24 -7.27 4.14 12.61
C THR A 24 -6.54 3.55 11.41
N VAL A 25 -7.22 3.48 10.27
CA VAL A 25 -6.67 3.00 9.00
C VAL A 25 -6.34 4.19 8.11
N TYR A 26 -5.11 4.26 7.61
CA TYR A 26 -4.62 5.33 6.75
C TYR A 26 -4.22 4.79 5.38
N PRO A 27 -4.68 5.41 4.27
CA PRO A 27 -4.16 5.11 2.95
C PRO A 27 -2.74 5.66 2.79
N PRO A 28 -1.97 5.16 1.81
CA PRO A 28 -0.69 5.76 1.47
C PRO A 28 -0.90 7.19 0.95
N ASN A 29 0.04 8.07 1.30
CA ASN A 29 0.02 9.47 0.88
C ASN A 29 0.77 9.65 -0.45
N GLU A 30 0.16 10.41 -1.36
CA GLU A 30 0.89 10.99 -2.49
C GLU A 30 1.68 12.21 -2.01
N LEU A 31 2.99 12.20 -2.24
CA LEU A 31 3.86 13.32 -1.89
C LEU A 31 4.15 14.15 -3.14
N VAL A 32 3.60 15.36 -3.19
CA VAL A 32 3.88 16.32 -4.26
C VAL A 32 5.03 17.22 -3.78
N GLY A 33 6.20 17.14 -4.43
CA GLY A 33 7.36 17.99 -4.09
C GLY A 33 8.72 17.33 -4.37
N THR A 34 9.78 17.88 -3.77
CA THR A 34 11.17 17.40 -3.92
C THR A 34 11.52 16.21 -3.02
N PHE A 35 10.52 15.57 -2.41
CA PHE A 35 10.69 14.44 -1.51
C PHE A 35 11.13 13.19 -2.29
N LYS A 36 12.43 13.07 -2.57
CA LYS A 36 13.06 11.89 -3.18
C LYS A 36 13.45 10.90 -2.09
N PRO A 37 12.60 9.90 -1.82
CA PRO A 37 13.05 8.52 -2.02
C PRO A 37 11.95 7.52 -2.48
N CYS A 38 10.72 7.96 -2.79
CA CYS A 38 9.57 7.08 -2.94
C CYS A 38 8.72 7.42 -4.19
N PRO A 39 9.25 7.23 -5.42
CA PRO A 39 8.59 7.72 -6.64
C PRO A 39 7.36 6.88 -7.06
N ASP A 40 7.25 5.63 -6.61
CA ASP A 40 6.31 4.66 -7.18
C ASP A 40 5.30 4.17 -6.12
N ALA A 41 4.20 4.92 -5.97
CA ALA A 41 3.07 4.53 -5.12
C ALA A 41 2.03 3.65 -5.86
N THR A 42 2.09 3.61 -7.19
CA THR A 42 1.19 2.82 -8.03
C THR A 42 1.91 1.65 -8.70
N LEU A 43 1.15 0.62 -9.07
CA LEU A 43 1.69 -0.49 -9.84
C LEU A 43 2.10 -0.04 -11.25
N PRO A 44 3.15 -0.63 -11.84
CA PRO A 44 3.54 -0.33 -13.22
C PRO A 44 2.35 -0.47 -14.17
N LYS A 45 2.28 0.36 -15.22
CA LYS A 45 1.19 0.30 -16.22
C LYS A 45 1.02 -1.09 -16.84
N SER A 46 2.10 -1.87 -16.92
CA SER A 46 2.13 -3.23 -17.44
C SER A 46 2.24 -4.30 -16.34
N PHE A 47 1.49 -4.15 -15.25
CA PHE A 47 1.45 -5.14 -14.16
C PHE A 47 0.48 -6.30 -14.48
N LEU A 48 0.89 -7.11 -15.45
CA LEU A 48 0.18 -8.30 -15.95
C LEU A 48 0.33 -9.51 -15.01
N PRO A 49 -0.37 -10.64 -15.25
CA PRO A 49 -0.16 -11.87 -14.48
C PRO A 49 1.31 -12.27 -14.40
N GLU A 50 1.71 -12.81 -13.25
CA GLU A 50 3.09 -13.18 -12.86
C GLU A 50 4.09 -12.02 -12.74
N ALA A 51 3.73 -10.79 -13.12
CA ALA A 51 4.59 -9.63 -12.99
C ALA A 51 4.92 -9.35 -11.52
N SER A 52 6.14 -8.85 -11.28
CA SER A 52 6.61 -8.46 -9.96
C SER A 52 7.05 -7.00 -9.95
N ALA A 53 6.70 -6.30 -8.87
CA ALA A 53 7.05 -4.90 -8.69
C ALA A 53 7.46 -4.64 -7.24
N LYS A 54 8.42 -3.74 -7.06
CA LYS A 54 8.71 -3.10 -5.78
C LYS A 54 8.03 -1.74 -5.82
N VAL A 55 7.19 -1.47 -4.84
CA VAL A 55 6.55 -0.18 -4.65
C VAL A 55 7.04 0.39 -3.34
N CYS A 56 6.98 1.70 -3.21
CA CYS A 56 7.29 2.39 -1.98
C CYS A 56 6.03 3.18 -1.57
N LEU A 57 5.63 3.04 -0.31
CA LEU A 57 4.44 3.67 0.25
C LEU A 57 4.85 4.52 1.44
N VAL A 58 4.36 5.75 1.49
CA VAL A 58 4.55 6.66 2.62
C VAL A 58 3.22 6.84 3.34
N TYR A 59 3.26 6.83 4.68
CA TYR A 59 2.10 7.08 5.51
C TYR A 59 2.41 8.22 6.47
N LEU A 60 1.59 9.26 6.44
CA LEU A 60 1.62 10.36 7.39
C LEU A 60 0.61 10.07 8.49
N VAL A 61 1.10 9.90 9.71
CA VAL A 61 0.28 9.62 10.89
C VAL A 61 0.33 10.78 11.88
N PRO A 62 -0.78 11.07 12.61
CA PRO A 62 -0.78 12.07 13.65
C PRO A 62 0.28 11.80 14.72
N LYS A 63 0.87 12.86 15.26
CA LYS A 63 1.85 12.77 16.35
C LYS A 63 1.27 11.94 17.52
N GLY A 64 2.03 10.95 17.96
CA GLY A 64 1.64 10.06 19.07
C GLY A 64 0.97 8.76 18.63
N GLN A 65 0.49 8.66 17.39
CA GLN A 65 0.09 7.39 16.81
C GLN A 65 1.31 6.62 16.29
N LYS A 66 1.23 5.29 16.37
CA LYS A 66 2.28 4.37 15.94
C LYS A 66 1.70 3.32 15.01
N LEU A 67 2.55 2.78 14.14
CA LEU A 67 2.23 1.62 13.32
C LEU A 67 1.91 0.42 14.22
N GLU A 68 0.77 -0.21 13.98
CA GLU A 68 0.39 -1.50 14.57
C GLU A 68 0.52 -2.61 13.53
N SER A 69 -0.04 -2.41 12.34
CA SER A 69 0.14 -3.30 11.19
C SER A 69 0.05 -2.57 9.85
N ILE A 70 0.56 -3.23 8.80
CA ILE A 70 0.21 -2.93 7.42
C ILE A 70 -0.84 -3.96 6.97
N ASP A 71 -1.95 -3.49 6.41
CA ASP A 71 -3.09 -4.31 6.05
C ASP A 71 -3.26 -4.34 4.53
N LEU A 72 -3.19 -5.53 3.92
CA LEU A 72 -3.59 -5.75 2.53
C LEU A 72 -5.10 -5.98 2.47
N GLN A 73 -5.85 -5.06 1.85
CA GLN A 73 -7.31 -5.09 1.77
C GLN A 73 -7.77 -5.26 0.30
N PRO A 74 -7.79 -6.49 -0.24
CA PRO A 74 -8.08 -6.72 -1.66
C PRO A 74 -9.53 -6.44 -2.06
N ALA A 75 -10.47 -6.49 -1.10
CA ALA A 75 -11.89 -6.17 -1.31
C ALA A 75 -12.44 -5.36 -0.13
N ASP A 76 -12.56 -5.99 1.05
CA ASP A 76 -13.09 -5.37 2.26
C ASP A 76 -12.09 -5.44 3.43
N ALA A 77 -12.17 -4.49 4.35
CA ALA A 77 -11.32 -4.43 5.56
C ALA A 77 -11.47 -5.66 6.48
N LYS A 78 -12.63 -6.34 6.45
CA LYS A 78 -12.86 -7.58 7.21
C LYS A 78 -12.01 -8.76 6.71
N ASP A 79 -11.59 -8.72 5.45
CA ASP A 79 -10.80 -9.77 4.81
C ASP A 79 -9.32 -9.37 4.73
N ALA A 80 -8.90 -8.39 5.52
CA ALA A 80 -7.55 -7.85 5.50
C ALA A 80 -6.52 -8.90 5.94
N VAL A 81 -5.44 -9.00 5.16
CA VAL A 81 -4.24 -9.72 5.58
C VAL A 81 -3.32 -8.72 6.29
N ARG A 82 -3.02 -8.98 7.56
CA ARG A 82 -2.22 -8.06 8.40
C ARG A 82 -0.78 -8.50 8.51
N PHE A 83 0.13 -7.54 8.36
CA PHE A 83 1.57 -7.69 8.52
C PHE A 83 2.02 -6.81 9.69
N THR A 84 2.47 -7.44 10.78
CA THR A 84 3.04 -6.72 11.92
C THR A 84 4.55 -6.53 11.74
N PRO A 85 5.14 -5.42 12.23
CA PRO A 85 6.58 -5.17 12.20
C PRO A 85 7.43 -6.22 12.95
#